data_AF-C3KMV4-F1
#
_entry.id   AF-C3KMV4-F1
#
_cell.length_a   1.000
_cell.length_b   1.000
_cell.length_c   1.000
_cell.angle_alpha   90.00
_cell.angle_beta   90.00
_cell.angle_gamma   90.00
#
_symmetry.space_group_name_H-M   'P 1'
#
loop_
_entity.id
_entity.type
_entity.pdbx_description
1 polymer ?
#
loop_
_entity_poly.entity_id
_entity_poly.type
_entity_poly.pdbx_seq_one_letter_code
_entity_poly.pdbx_strand_id
1 'polypeptide(L)'
;MIEHPASRWGDLFEQAGRIFDQANSELTLIDGWTFGGGTALMLQIDHRESFDVDIFLDDPQVLPYLNPKTQATRSTSALSAMSPTDRGH
;
A
#
# COMPACT_ATOMS: atom_id res chain seq x y z
N MET A 1 -17.44 -21.95 23.53
CA MET A 1 -17.26 -20.60 22.99
C MET A 1 -16.30 -20.72 21.83
N ILE A 2 -16.68 -20.29 20.64
CA ILE A 2 -15.73 -20.16 19.52
C ILE A 2 -15.07 -18.81 19.74
N GLU A 3 -13.76 -18.79 19.99
CA GLU A 3 -13.03 -17.53 20.02
C GLU A 3 -12.86 -17.01 18.60
N HIS A 4 -13.30 -15.78 18.37
CA HIS A 4 -12.99 -15.08 17.14
C HIS A 4 -11.55 -14.57 17.24
N PRO A 5 -10.73 -14.70 16.19
CA PRO A 5 -9.40 -14.11 16.19
C PRO A 5 -9.52 -12.59 16.38
N ALA A 6 -8.58 -11.98 17.12
CA ALA A 6 -8.54 -10.54 17.26
C ALA A 6 -8.37 -9.86 15.89
N SER A 7 -8.97 -8.69 15.72
CA SER A 7 -8.77 -7.91 14.50
C SER A 7 -7.29 -7.57 14.27
N ARG A 8 -6.91 -7.57 13.00
CA ARG A 8 -5.58 -7.16 12.51
C ARG A 8 -5.68 -5.99 11.53
N TRP A 9 -6.71 -5.15 11.65
CA TRP A 9 -6.91 -4.00 10.75
C TRP A 9 -5.68 -3.08 10.67
N GLY A 10 -4.94 -2.93 11.78
CA GLY A 10 -3.71 -2.14 11.81
C GLY A 10 -2.63 -2.69 10.86
N ASP A 11 -2.45 -4.02 10.84
CA ASP A 11 -1.50 -4.67 9.93
C ASP A 11 -1.92 -4.51 8.47
N LEU A 12 -3.23 -4.55 8.19
CA LEU A 12 -3.77 -4.30 6.86
C LEU A 12 -3.56 -2.85 6.42
N PHE A 13 -3.72 -1.90 7.34
CA PHE A 13 -3.47 -0.49 7.08
C PHE A 13 -1.98 -0.23 6.78
N GLU A 14 -1.08 -0.83 7.56
CA GLU A 14 0.37 -0.79 7.26
C GLU A 14 0.68 -1.37 5.87
N GLN A 15 0.05 -2.49 5.52
CA GLN A 15 0.24 -3.11 4.21
C GLN A 15 -0.25 -2.20 3.07
N ALA A 16 -1.39 -1.52 3.25
CA ALA A 16 -1.87 -0.54 2.29
C ALA A 16 -0.89 0.64 2.14
N GLY A 17 -0.31 1.14 3.24
CA GLY A 17 0.74 2.15 3.20
C GLY A 17 1.95 1.73 2.37
N ARG A 18 2.45 0.50 2.54
CA ARG A 18 3.57 -0.03 1.74
C ARG A 18 3.25 -0.10 0.24
N ILE A 19 2.00 -0.42 -0.12
CA ILE A 19 1.54 -0.43 -1.52
C ILE A 19 1.55 1.00 -2.08
N PHE A 20 1.18 2.00 -1.28
CA PHE A 20 1.20 3.41 -1.70
C PHE A 20 2.63 3.91 -1.86
N ASP A 21 3.51 3.62 -0.91
CA ASP A 21 4.93 3.97 -0.99
C ASP A 21 5.58 3.37 -2.24
N GLN A 22 5.25 2.13 -2.56
CA GLN A 22 5.75 1.47 -3.75
C GLN A 22 5.18 2.10 -5.03
N ALA A 23 3.87 2.38 -5.10
CA ALA A 23 3.27 3.06 -6.24
C ALA A 23 3.92 4.45 -6.46
N ASN A 24 4.26 5.14 -5.38
CA ASN A 24 4.90 6.45 -5.40
C ASN A 24 6.44 6.43 -5.53
N SER A 25 7.05 5.25 -5.71
CA SER A 25 8.52 5.11 -5.63
C SER A 25 9.32 5.84 -6.72
N GLU A 26 8.75 6.03 -7.91
CA GLU A 26 9.41 6.72 -9.04
C GLU A 26 8.79 8.10 -9.34
N LEU A 27 7.48 8.23 -9.12
CA LEU A 27 6.70 9.43 -9.35
C LEU A 27 5.58 9.46 -8.31
N THR A 28 5.24 10.64 -7.80
CA THR A 28 4.06 10.81 -6.95
C THR A 28 2.80 10.59 -7.79
N LEU A 29 2.19 9.40 -7.67
CA LEU A 29 0.96 9.01 -8.35
C LEU A 29 -0.26 9.15 -7.44
N ILE A 30 -0.08 8.90 -6.13
CA ILE A 30 -1.13 8.94 -5.12
C ILE A 30 -0.74 10.02 -4.13
N ASP A 31 -1.37 11.18 -4.25
CA ASP A 31 -1.19 12.34 -3.37
C ASP A 31 -2.45 12.69 -2.54
N GLY A 32 -3.59 12.08 -2.88
CA GLY A 32 -4.87 12.22 -2.18
C GLY A 32 -5.55 10.87 -1.91
N TRP A 33 -5.95 10.65 -0.66
CA TRP A 33 -6.78 9.53 -0.24
C TRP A 33 -7.46 9.82 1.10
N THR A 34 -8.53 9.09 1.40
CA THR A 34 -9.23 9.18 2.69
C THR A 34 -9.47 7.81 3.31
N PHE A 35 -9.36 7.76 4.65
CA PHE A 35 -9.73 6.58 5.43
C PHE A 35 -11.25 6.58 5.67
N GLY A 36 -11.93 5.48 5.43
CA GLY A 36 -13.39 5.45 5.55
C GLY A 36 -13.96 4.08 5.92
N GLY A 37 -15.22 3.89 5.57
CA GLY A 37 -15.92 2.61 5.72
C GLY A 37 -16.06 2.13 7.17
N GLY A 38 -16.13 0.81 7.35
CA GLY A 38 -16.43 0.19 8.63
C GLY A 38 -15.35 0.46 9.69
N THR A 39 -14.09 0.48 9.28
CA THR A 39 -12.94 0.74 10.15
C THR A 39 -12.89 2.17 10.64
N ALA A 40 -13.23 3.16 9.80
CA ALA A 40 -13.33 4.55 10.25
C ALA A 40 -14.46 4.74 11.27
N LEU A 41 -15.63 4.12 11.04
CA LEU A 41 -16.74 4.16 11.99
C LEU A 41 -16.40 3.47 13.32
N MET A 42 -15.64 2.36 13.29
CA MET A 42 -15.10 1.73 14.49
C MET A 42 -14.25 2.72 15.30
N LEU A 43 -13.30 3.41 14.66
CA LEU A 43 -12.40 4.33 15.36
C LEU A 43 -13.10 5.60 15.87
N GLN A 44 -14.11 6.10 15.16
CA GLN A 44 -14.75 7.37 15.48
C GLN A 44 -15.88 7.25 16.50
N ILE A 45 -16.68 6.18 16.41
CA ILE A 45 -17.93 6.05 17.18
C ILE A 45 -18.11 4.66 17.81
N ASP A 46 -17.08 3.82 17.82
CA ASP A 46 -17.12 2.46 18.38
C ASP A 46 -18.25 1.60 17.79
N HIS A 47 -18.48 1.73 16.47
CA HIS A 47 -19.64 1.12 15.83
C HIS A 47 -19.66 -0.43 15.95
N ARG A 48 -18.51 -1.07 15.73
CA ARG A 48 -18.20 -2.50 15.95
C ARG A 48 -16.73 -2.75 15.61
N GLU A 49 -16.17 -3.87 16.07
CA GLU A 49 -14.85 -4.31 15.59
C GLU A 49 -14.87 -4.55 14.06
N SER A 50 -13.93 -3.93 13.36
CA SER A 50 -13.67 -4.12 11.92
C SER A 50 -12.47 -5.04 11.73
N PHE A 51 -12.47 -5.80 10.63
CA PHE A 51 -11.45 -6.81 10.29
C PHE A 51 -10.76 -6.51 8.95
N ASP A 52 -11.08 -5.37 8.37
CA ASP A 52 -10.70 -4.88 7.06
C ASP A 52 -10.27 -3.40 7.15
N VAL A 53 -9.84 -2.84 6.01
CA VAL A 53 -9.54 -1.41 5.87
C VAL A 53 -10.14 -0.91 4.56
N ASP A 54 -10.82 0.22 4.62
CA ASP A 54 -11.39 0.89 3.45
C ASP A 54 -10.64 2.21 3.20
N ILE A 55 -9.97 2.30 2.05
CA ILE A 55 -9.27 3.51 1.61
C ILE A 55 -9.90 3.99 0.31
N PHE A 56 -10.30 5.25 0.28
CA PHE A 56 -10.94 5.89 -0.86
C PHE A 56 -9.93 6.79 -1.57
N LEU A 57 -9.85 6.66 -2.88
CA LEU A 57 -8.94 7.42 -3.74
C LEU A 57 -9.74 8.43 -4.56
N ASP A 58 -9.16 9.61 -4.76
CA ASP A 58 -9.81 10.69 -5.48
C ASP A 58 -9.76 10.49 -7.01
N ASP A 59 -8.70 9.85 -7.50
CA ASP A 59 -8.50 9.57 -8.94
C ASP A 59 -8.56 8.05 -9.22
N PRO A 60 -9.59 7.55 -9.93
CA PRO A 60 -9.67 6.13 -10.29
C PRO A 60 -8.56 5.69 -11.27
N GLN A 61 -7.86 6.60 -11.95
CA GLN A 61 -6.78 6.27 -12.88
C GLN A 61 -5.55 5.69 -12.18
N VAL A 62 -5.44 5.84 -10.86
CA VAL A 62 -4.31 5.31 -10.06
C VAL A 62 -4.51 3.83 -9.68
N LEU A 63 -5.74 3.30 -9.79
CA LEU A 63 -6.07 1.92 -9.42
C LEU A 63 -5.20 0.84 -10.08
N PRO A 64 -4.83 0.94 -11.38
CA PRO A 64 -3.95 -0.05 -12.01
C PRO A 64 -2.57 -0.16 -11.34
N TYR A 65 -2.11 0.91 -10.69
CA TYR A 65 -0.82 0.92 -10.00
C TYR A 65 -0.89 0.22 -8.65
N LEU A 66 -2.07 0.01 -8.06
CA LEU A 66 -2.29 -0.49 -6.70
C LEU A 66 -2.42 -2.02 -6.58
N ASN A 67 -2.14 -2.77 -7.64
CA ASN A 67 -2.28 -4.22 -7.64
C ASN A 67 -1.10 -4.91 -6.91
N PRO A 68 -1.33 -5.60 -5.77
CA PRO A 68 -0.26 -6.22 -4.99
C PRO A 68 0.49 -7.31 -5.76
N LYS A 69 -0.15 -7.98 -6.74
CA LYS A 69 0.49 -9.05 -7.53
C LYS A 69 1.47 -8.52 -8.55
N THR A 70 1.19 -7.37 -9.15
CA THR A 70 2.12 -6.71 -10.08
C THR A 70 3.19 -5.92 -9.33
N GLN A 71 2.87 -5.47 -8.10
CA GLN A 71 3.81 -4.78 -7.23
C GLN A 71 4.79 -5.70 -6.50
N ALA A 72 4.40 -6.92 -6.08
CA ALA A 72 5.30 -7.83 -5.36
C ALA A 72 6.58 -8.24 -6.13
N THR A 73 6.64 -8.02 -7.45
CA THR A 73 7.75 -8.46 -8.32
C THR A 73 8.91 -7.45 -8.41
N ARG A 74 8.83 -6.27 -7.78
CA ARG A 74 9.95 -5.31 -7.81
C ARG A 74 11.01 -5.62 -6.75
N SER A 75 11.65 -6.78 -6.86
CA SER A 75 12.91 -7.04 -6.15
C SER A 75 13.99 -6.13 -6.73
N THR A 76 14.58 -5.31 -5.88
CA THR A 76 15.66 -4.38 -6.19
C THR A 76 16.92 -5.15 -6.61
N SER A 77 17.06 -5.46 -7.90
CA SER A 77 18.29 -6.02 -8.45
C SER A 77 18.51 -5.59 -9.90
N ALA A 78 18.50 -4.28 -10.15
CA ALA A 78 19.01 -3.72 -11.39
C ALA A 78 19.43 -2.26 -11.22
N LEU A 79 20.42 -1.99 -10.35
CA LEU A 79 21.21 -0.75 -10.36
C LEU A 79 22.50 -0.96 -9.53
N SER A 80 23.24 -2.02 -9.84
CA SER A 80 24.63 -2.17 -9.40
C SER A 80 25.37 -3.07 -10.39
N ALA A 81 25.48 -2.61 -11.65
CA ALA A 81 26.31 -3.24 -12.67
C ALA A 81 26.64 -2.25 -13.81
N MET A 82 27.10 -1.05 -13.49
CA MET A 82 27.82 -0.21 -14.46
C MET A 82 29.05 0.38 -13.77
N SER A 83 30.16 -0.37 -13.81
CA SER A 83 31.47 0.16 -13.44
C SER A 83 31.94 1.18 -14.50
N PRO A 84 32.55 2.32 -14.13
CA PRO A 84 32.93 3.37 -15.08
C PRO A 84 34.18 3.09 -15.93
N THR A 85 34.61 1.84 -16.12
CA THR A 85 35.98 1.56 -16.59
C THR A 85 36.13 1.30 -18.09
N ASP A 86 35.05 1.29 -18.89
CA ASP A 86 35.17 1.06 -20.34
C ASP A 86 35.20 2.35 -21.18
N ARG A 87 35.92 3.36 -20.69
CA ARG A 87 36.39 4.48 -21.51
C ARG A 87 37.92 4.52 -21.47
N GLY A 88 38.55 3.94 -22.49
CA GLY A 88 40.01 4.06 -22.68
C GLY A 88 40.53 3.33 -23.92
N HIS A 89 40.69 4.12 -24.99
CA HIS A 89 41.45 3.91 -26.23
C HIS A 89 40.97 2.90 -27.29
#